data_AF-A0A1A9LDK6-F1
#
_entry.id   AF-A0A1A9LDK6-F1
#
_cell.length_a   1.000
_cell.length_b   1.000
_cell.length_c   1.000
_cell.angle_alpha   90.00
_cell.angle_beta   90.00
_cell.angle_gamma   90.00
#
_symmetry.space_group_name_H-M   'P 1'
#
loop_
_entity.id
_entity.type
_entity.pdbx_description
1 polymer ?
#
loop_
_entity_poly.entity_id
_entity_poly.type
_entity_poly.pdbx_seq_one_letter_code
_entity_poly.pdbx_strand_id
1 'polypeptide(L)'
;MKKILFLFIASLLLQSCDDGDIIVTTFNFDDAELKNCGGVGNYVFYKVNPDALESLSLRLGTMDSIYKPSGTRVFTLNGTSNFVNYRTYDGALGTSYFCSSIPPTSPNVTVDYIAASGTVDFVVTFVYDDFDGLPTDSEESGDTDGDGLPNIYDLDDDGDNVPTVRELDDGVPRDSDGDGIPDHLDPDDDNDGVLTRDEDKDGDLDPTNDVTDSSVGPDYLNAAVANDYDINRYRVHTYKIYKSVNITLKNLVLVKGEEEITQETINMGAIENVEIKDKTIRPEFLP
;
A
#
# COMPACT_ATOMS: atom_id res chain seq x y z
N MET A 1 -71.27 -0.22 -39.23
CA MET A 1 -70.03 -0.83 -38.68
C MET A 1 -68.86 0.16 -38.59
N LYS A 2 -69.09 1.43 -38.20
CA LYS A 2 -68.03 2.45 -38.07
C LYS A 2 -67.82 2.97 -36.64
N LYS A 3 -68.71 2.62 -35.70
CA LYS A 3 -68.63 3.05 -34.29
C LYS A 3 -67.95 2.02 -33.37
N ILE A 4 -67.75 0.78 -33.83
CA ILE A 4 -67.08 -0.28 -33.04
C ILE A 4 -65.56 -0.27 -33.26
N LEU A 5 -65.10 0.23 -34.42
CA LEU A 5 -63.66 0.32 -34.72
C LEU A 5 -62.94 1.40 -33.87
N PHE A 6 -63.66 2.40 -33.37
CA PHE A 6 -63.10 3.44 -32.52
C PHE A 6 -62.85 2.96 -31.08
N LEU A 7 -63.50 1.88 -30.64
CA LEU A 7 -63.32 1.34 -29.29
C LEU A 7 -62.10 0.41 -29.17
N PHE A 8 -61.65 -0.18 -30.29
CA PHE A 8 -60.47 -1.05 -30.30
C PHE A 8 -59.14 -0.28 -30.42
N ILE A 9 -59.17 0.95 -30.95
CA ILE A 9 -57.99 1.82 -31.08
C ILE A 9 -57.71 2.58 -29.78
N ALA A 10 -58.71 2.77 -28.91
CA ALA A 10 -58.53 3.40 -27.61
C ALA A 10 -57.87 2.49 -26.55
N SER A 11 -57.85 1.16 -26.76
CA SER A 11 -57.27 0.21 -25.80
C SER A 11 -55.79 -0.11 -26.04
N LEU A 12 -55.20 0.33 -27.17
CA LEU A 12 -53.76 0.16 -27.45
C LEU A 12 -52.92 1.35 -26.98
N LEU A 13 -53.52 2.41 -26.43
CA LEU A 13 -52.81 3.59 -25.90
C LEU A 13 -52.60 3.55 -24.38
N LEU A 14 -52.86 2.41 -23.74
CA LEU A 14 -52.63 2.19 -22.30
C LEU A 14 -51.48 1.20 -22.02
N GLN A 15 -50.59 0.98 -22.99
CA GLN A 15 -49.24 0.55 -22.63
C GLN A 15 -48.48 1.79 -22.18
N SER A 16 -48.66 2.16 -20.91
CA SER A 16 -47.65 2.92 -20.21
C SER A 16 -46.37 2.10 -20.31
N CYS A 17 -45.42 2.56 -21.12
CA CYS A 17 -44.03 2.30 -20.81
C CYS A 17 -43.84 2.91 -19.41
N ASP A 18 -43.79 2.02 -18.43
CA ASP A 18 -43.20 2.30 -17.14
C ASP A 18 -41.70 2.49 -17.43
N ASP A 19 -41.34 3.69 -17.88
CA ASP A 19 -39.96 4.13 -18.01
C ASP A 19 -39.46 4.22 -16.57
N GLY A 20 -38.96 3.09 -16.06
CA GLY A 20 -38.63 2.88 -14.66
C GLY A 20 -38.00 4.13 -14.08
N ASP A 21 -38.69 4.73 -13.10
CA ASP A 21 -38.30 5.97 -12.47
C ASP A 21 -36.83 5.87 -12.05
N ILE A 22 -35.96 6.59 -12.75
CA ILE A 22 -34.54 6.68 -12.41
C ILE A 22 -34.48 7.47 -11.11
N ILE A 23 -34.45 6.78 -9.97
CA ILE A 23 -34.16 7.39 -8.68
C ILE A 23 -32.69 7.76 -8.70
N VAL A 24 -32.39 9.03 -8.95
CA VAL A 24 -31.05 9.57 -8.77
C VAL A 24 -30.81 9.72 -7.26
N THR A 25 -30.43 8.63 -6.60
CA THR A 25 -29.80 8.71 -5.28
C THR A 25 -28.39 9.26 -5.48
N THR A 26 -28.14 10.48 -5.02
CA THR A 26 -26.78 11.03 -4.97
C THR A 26 -26.00 10.29 -3.89
N PHE A 27 -25.16 9.33 -4.29
CA PHE A 27 -24.16 8.76 -3.38
C PHE A 27 -23.16 9.86 -3.04
N ASN A 28 -23.23 10.43 -1.85
CA ASN A 28 -22.20 11.35 -1.40
C ASN A 28 -21.43 10.73 -0.24
N PHE A 29 -20.31 10.12 -0.59
CA PHE A 29 -19.32 9.62 0.35
C PHE A 29 -17.96 10.29 0.13
N ASP A 30 -17.88 11.39 -0.62
CA ASP A 30 -16.60 11.97 -1.03
C ASP A 30 -15.77 12.42 0.18
N ASP A 31 -16.43 12.94 1.21
CA ASP A 31 -15.79 13.34 2.48
C ASP A 31 -15.68 12.20 3.51
N ALA A 32 -16.22 11.02 3.22
CA ALA A 32 -16.18 9.90 4.15
C ALA A 32 -14.86 9.13 4.03
N GLU A 33 -14.22 8.87 5.17
CA GLU A 33 -13.02 8.04 5.26
C GLU A 33 -13.34 6.57 4.96
N LEU A 34 -12.48 5.90 4.18
CA LEU A 34 -12.56 4.47 3.97
C LEU A 34 -11.99 3.72 5.18
N LYS A 35 -12.80 2.85 5.78
CA LYS A 35 -12.40 2.02 6.92
C LYS A 35 -12.44 0.56 6.55
N ASN A 36 -11.63 -0.25 7.22
CA ASN A 36 -11.62 -1.69 7.03
C ASN A 36 -11.63 -2.46 8.35
N CYS A 37 -12.10 -3.70 8.27
CA CYS A 37 -11.92 -4.70 9.31
C CYS A 37 -12.11 -6.11 8.76
N GLY A 38 -11.97 -7.10 9.64
CA GLY A 38 -11.96 -8.50 9.25
C GLY A 38 -10.59 -8.92 8.71
N GLY A 39 -10.57 -10.01 7.94
CA GLY A 39 -9.34 -10.64 7.50
C GLY A 39 -9.62 -11.76 6.51
N VAL A 40 -8.70 -12.72 6.42
CA VAL A 40 -8.82 -13.88 5.54
C VAL A 40 -10.21 -14.53 5.65
N GLY A 41 -10.88 -14.67 4.50
CA GLY A 41 -12.23 -15.21 4.36
C GLY A 41 -13.37 -14.20 4.59
N ASN A 42 -13.09 -13.03 5.16
CA ASN A 42 -14.09 -12.01 5.46
C ASN A 42 -13.47 -10.61 5.63
N TYR A 43 -12.99 -10.02 4.54
CA TYR A 43 -12.56 -8.63 4.55
C TYR A 43 -13.78 -7.72 4.36
N VAL A 44 -13.86 -6.66 5.16
CA VAL A 44 -14.93 -5.67 5.11
C VAL A 44 -14.31 -4.29 4.94
N PHE A 45 -14.79 -3.54 3.96
CA PHE A 45 -14.44 -2.15 3.69
C PHE A 45 -15.71 -1.32 3.71
N TYR A 46 -15.69 -0.14 4.30
CA TYR A 46 -16.91 0.65 4.43
C TYR A 46 -16.65 2.14 4.56
N LYS A 47 -17.61 2.90 4.07
CA LYS A 47 -17.75 4.35 4.27
C LYS A 47 -19.08 4.60 4.97
N VAL A 48 -19.09 5.55 5.89
CA VAL A 48 -20.30 5.99 6.60
C VAL A 48 -20.46 7.48 6.39
N ASN A 49 -21.65 7.90 5.99
CA ASN A 49 -22.06 9.29 6.02
C ASN A 49 -22.99 9.45 7.25
N PRO A 50 -22.49 10.04 8.36
CA PRO A 50 -23.24 10.14 9.60
C PRO A 50 -24.40 11.16 9.51
N ASP A 51 -24.32 12.15 8.62
CA ASP A 51 -25.35 13.18 8.49
C ASP A 51 -26.60 12.63 7.77
N ALA A 52 -26.37 11.79 6.76
CA ALA A 52 -27.43 11.12 6.00
C ALA A 52 -27.85 9.76 6.59
N LEU A 53 -27.18 9.31 7.67
CA LEU A 53 -27.40 7.98 8.28
C LEU A 53 -27.35 6.86 7.23
N GLU A 54 -26.29 6.85 6.44
CA GLU A 54 -26.10 5.89 5.35
C GLU A 54 -24.69 5.32 5.32
N SER A 55 -24.53 4.19 4.64
CA SER A 55 -23.24 3.55 4.42
C SER A 55 -23.14 2.91 3.05
N LEU A 56 -21.92 2.82 2.57
CA LEU A 56 -21.52 1.96 1.46
C LEU A 56 -20.49 0.97 1.99
N SER A 57 -20.74 -0.33 1.84
CA SER A 57 -19.88 -1.38 2.38
C SER A 57 -19.59 -2.44 1.32
N LEU A 58 -18.35 -2.93 1.31
CA LEU A 58 -17.85 -3.99 0.46
C LEU A 58 -17.39 -5.14 1.36
N ARG A 59 -17.83 -6.36 1.05
CA ARG A 59 -17.28 -7.59 1.61
C ARG A 59 -16.52 -8.36 0.54
N LEU A 60 -15.32 -8.83 0.86
CA LEU A 60 -14.55 -9.77 0.04
C LEU A 60 -14.29 -11.07 0.83
N GLY A 61 -14.82 -12.17 0.32
CA GLY A 61 -14.78 -13.50 0.94
C GLY A 61 -13.65 -14.37 0.41
N THR A 62 -12.44 -13.83 0.25
CA THR A 62 -11.28 -14.57 -0.28
C THR A 62 -10.43 -15.17 0.84
N MET A 63 -9.99 -16.41 0.64
CA MET A 63 -9.15 -17.15 1.59
C MET A 63 -7.66 -16.80 1.51
N ASP A 64 -7.26 -16.01 0.52
CA ASP A 64 -5.90 -15.51 0.41
C ASP A 64 -5.79 -14.12 1.04
N SER A 65 -4.55 -13.70 1.32
CA SER A 65 -4.31 -12.29 1.67
C SER A 65 -4.67 -11.41 0.46
N ILE A 66 -5.38 -10.31 0.73
CA ILE A 66 -5.66 -9.30 -0.31
C ILE A 66 -4.54 -8.27 -0.45
N TYR A 67 -3.61 -8.22 0.50
CA TYR A 67 -2.49 -7.28 0.52
C TYR A 67 -1.22 -7.83 -0.13
N LYS A 68 -1.33 -8.90 -0.94
CA LYS A 68 -0.25 -9.45 -1.77
C LYS A 68 -0.81 -10.24 -2.96
N PRO A 69 -0.14 -10.23 -4.13
CA PRO A 69 1.01 -9.37 -4.50
C PRO A 69 0.59 -7.89 -4.65
N SER A 70 1.55 -7.01 -4.93
CA SER A 70 1.25 -5.64 -5.38
C SER A 70 0.60 -5.64 -6.75
N GLY A 71 0.00 -4.52 -7.12
CA GLY A 71 -0.70 -4.31 -8.39
C GLY A 71 -2.22 -4.40 -8.28
N THR A 72 -2.87 -4.45 -9.43
CA THR A 72 -4.33 -4.44 -9.52
C THR A 72 -4.90 -5.84 -9.53
N ARG A 73 -5.86 -6.09 -8.63
CA ARG A 73 -6.70 -7.29 -8.61
C ARG A 73 -8.13 -6.90 -8.86
N VAL A 74 -8.82 -7.64 -9.73
CA VAL A 74 -10.24 -7.42 -10.02
C VAL A 74 -11.06 -8.50 -9.33
N PHE A 75 -12.02 -8.09 -8.50
CA PHE A 75 -13.00 -8.99 -7.89
C PHE A 75 -14.37 -8.79 -8.51
N THR A 76 -14.96 -9.85 -9.07
CA THR A 76 -16.36 -9.82 -9.53
C THR A 76 -17.30 -9.88 -8.32
N LEU A 77 -18.32 -9.03 -8.31
CA LEU A 77 -19.40 -9.06 -7.34
C LEU A 77 -20.38 -10.18 -7.72
N ASN A 78 -20.67 -11.06 -6.75
CA ASN A 78 -21.49 -12.27 -6.95
C ASN A 78 -22.67 -12.35 -5.96
N GLY A 79 -22.89 -11.30 -5.16
CA GLY A 79 -23.99 -11.20 -4.20
C GLY A 79 -23.86 -12.10 -2.96
N THR A 80 -22.79 -12.91 -2.84
CA THR A 80 -22.64 -13.90 -1.75
C THR A 80 -21.31 -13.78 -1.02
N SER A 81 -20.19 -14.15 -1.66
CA SER A 81 -18.86 -14.03 -1.07
C SER A 81 -18.26 -12.64 -1.28
N ASN A 82 -18.49 -12.07 -2.46
CA ASN A 82 -18.07 -10.72 -2.82
C ASN A 82 -19.32 -9.91 -3.13
N PHE A 83 -19.63 -8.92 -2.31
CA PHE A 83 -20.80 -8.08 -2.52
C PHE A 83 -20.60 -6.70 -1.94
N VAL A 84 -21.34 -5.76 -2.50
CA VAL A 84 -21.45 -4.39 -2.00
C VAL A 84 -22.87 -4.19 -1.49
N ASN A 85 -23.04 -3.49 -0.37
CA ASN A 85 -24.32 -3.05 0.14
C ASN A 85 -24.31 -1.52 0.30
N TYR A 86 -25.38 -0.89 -0.14
CA TYR A 86 -25.72 0.48 0.26
C TYR A 86 -26.91 0.43 1.22
N ARG A 87 -26.76 1.05 2.39
CA ARG A 87 -27.75 0.96 3.46
C ARG A 87 -28.02 2.31 4.08
N THR A 88 -29.27 2.53 4.50
CA THR A 88 -29.67 3.62 5.39
C THR A 88 -30.22 3.07 6.71
N TYR A 89 -30.23 3.92 7.75
CA TYR A 89 -30.47 3.51 9.13
C TYR A 89 -31.48 4.41 9.85
N ASP A 90 -32.10 3.90 10.91
CA ASP A 90 -32.99 4.67 11.80
C ASP A 90 -32.25 5.44 12.90
N GLY A 91 -30.92 5.38 12.92
CA GLY A 91 -30.08 6.05 13.91
C GLY A 91 -28.60 6.02 13.53
N ALA A 92 -27.79 6.72 14.33
CA ALA A 92 -26.35 6.80 14.09
C ALA A 92 -25.65 5.45 14.27
N LEU A 93 -24.70 5.16 13.38
CA LEU A 93 -23.84 3.98 13.49
C LEU A 93 -22.77 4.19 14.56
N GLY A 94 -22.64 3.22 15.47
CA GLY A 94 -21.51 3.18 16.40
C GLY A 94 -20.19 2.87 15.69
N THR A 95 -19.07 3.19 16.33
CA THR A 95 -17.72 2.98 15.77
C THR A 95 -17.40 1.53 15.45
N SER A 96 -18.06 0.58 16.12
CA SER A 96 -17.85 -0.87 15.95
C SER A 96 -18.92 -1.56 15.10
N TYR A 97 -19.82 -0.83 14.43
CA TYR A 97 -20.98 -1.43 13.76
C TYR A 97 -20.59 -2.53 12.76
N PHE A 98 -19.61 -2.24 11.90
CA PHE A 98 -19.11 -3.19 10.89
C PHE A 98 -18.08 -4.19 11.43
N CYS A 99 -17.44 -3.87 12.55
CA CYS A 99 -16.23 -4.57 13.01
C CYS A 99 -16.44 -5.37 14.30
N SER A 100 -17.68 -5.48 14.76
CA SER A 100 -18.05 -6.35 15.86
C SER A 100 -18.15 -7.81 15.40
N SER A 101 -17.58 -8.74 16.17
CA SER A 101 -17.75 -10.17 15.93
C SER A 101 -19.22 -10.62 16.03
N ILE A 102 -20.03 -9.85 16.77
CA ILE A 102 -21.48 -10.03 16.87
C ILE A 102 -22.13 -8.78 16.26
N PRO A 103 -22.80 -8.89 15.10
CA PRO A 103 -23.48 -7.76 14.47
C PRO A 103 -24.44 -7.08 15.46
N PRO A 104 -24.33 -5.76 15.66
CA PRO A 104 -25.25 -5.05 16.54
C PRO A 104 -26.69 -5.13 16.03
N THR A 105 -27.66 -5.10 16.94
CA THR A 105 -29.09 -5.04 16.59
C THR A 105 -29.62 -3.61 16.50
N SER A 106 -28.77 -2.60 16.67
CA SER A 106 -29.11 -1.17 16.60
C SER A 106 -27.93 -0.40 16.01
N PRO A 107 -28.17 0.65 15.19
CA PRO A 107 -29.46 1.04 14.63
C PRO A 107 -30.03 -0.02 13.66
N ASN A 108 -31.33 0.05 13.36
CA ASN A 108 -31.95 -0.83 12.38
C ASN A 108 -31.66 -0.33 10.97
N VAL A 109 -31.50 -1.27 10.04
CA VAL A 109 -31.43 -0.99 8.61
C VAL A 109 -32.84 -0.65 8.11
N THR A 110 -33.02 0.52 7.50
CA THR A 110 -34.30 0.98 6.93
C THR A 110 -34.34 0.76 5.42
N VAL A 111 -33.19 0.81 4.76
CA VAL A 111 -33.02 0.50 3.34
C VAL A 111 -31.78 -0.36 3.15
N ASP A 112 -31.88 -1.40 2.31
CA ASP A 112 -30.75 -2.27 1.94
C ASP A 112 -30.79 -2.54 0.44
N TYR A 113 -29.84 -1.97 -0.29
CA TYR A 113 -29.57 -2.34 -1.67
C TYR A 113 -28.35 -3.25 -1.72
N ILE A 114 -28.46 -4.36 -2.44
CA ILE A 114 -27.38 -5.34 -2.62
C ILE A 114 -26.92 -5.30 -4.07
N ALA A 115 -25.61 -5.35 -4.29
CA ALA A 115 -25.07 -5.39 -5.63
C ALA A 115 -25.45 -6.69 -6.35
N ALA A 116 -26.22 -6.57 -7.44
CA ALA A 116 -26.52 -7.66 -8.36
C ALA A 116 -25.37 -7.91 -9.35
N SER A 117 -24.62 -6.86 -9.69
CA SER A 117 -23.45 -6.96 -10.58
C SER A 117 -22.44 -5.83 -10.31
N GLY A 118 -21.28 -5.94 -10.96
CA GLY A 118 -20.17 -4.99 -10.88
C GLY A 118 -18.85 -5.68 -10.56
N THR A 119 -17.79 -4.90 -10.57
CA THR A 119 -16.44 -5.35 -10.21
C THR A 119 -15.80 -4.39 -9.21
N VAL A 120 -14.82 -4.91 -8.48
CA VAL A 120 -13.95 -4.15 -7.58
C VAL A 120 -12.56 -4.17 -8.16
N ASP A 121 -12.04 -3.00 -8.53
CA ASP A 121 -10.63 -2.80 -8.79
C ASP A 121 -9.95 -2.54 -7.44
N PHE A 122 -9.18 -3.52 -6.98
CA PHE A 122 -8.44 -3.49 -5.72
C PHE A 122 -6.96 -3.35 -6.05
N VAL A 123 -6.44 -2.14 -5.89
CA VAL A 123 -5.04 -1.80 -6.18
C VAL A 123 -4.25 -1.87 -4.90
N VAL A 124 -3.16 -2.62 -4.90
CA VAL A 124 -2.21 -2.70 -3.78
C VAL A 124 -0.89 -2.07 -4.20
N THR A 125 -0.41 -1.09 -3.46
CA THR A 125 0.90 -0.47 -3.67
C THR A 125 1.83 -0.84 -2.51
N PHE A 126 3.09 -1.09 -2.84
CA PHE A 126 4.16 -1.30 -1.86
C PHE A 126 5.12 -0.13 -1.95
N VAL A 127 5.51 0.41 -0.79
CA VAL A 127 6.62 1.35 -0.64
C VAL A 127 7.63 0.67 0.28
N TYR A 128 8.90 0.76 -0.10
CA TYR A 128 10.03 0.20 0.62
C TYR A 128 10.85 1.35 1.23
N ASP A 129 11.57 1.05 2.32
CA ASP A 129 12.29 2.03 3.12
C ASP A 129 13.26 1.26 4.05
N ASP A 130 14.54 1.23 3.69
CA ASP A 130 15.70 0.75 4.47
C ASP A 130 16.17 1.77 5.53
N PHE A 131 15.63 2.99 5.50
CA PHE A 131 15.97 4.09 6.41
C PHE A 131 17.41 4.60 6.26
N ASP A 132 17.97 4.47 5.07
CA ASP A 132 19.34 4.85 4.72
C ASP A 132 19.48 6.38 4.47
N GLY A 133 18.37 7.10 4.39
CA GLY A 133 18.33 8.56 4.21
C GLY A 133 18.25 9.00 2.75
N LEU A 134 18.35 8.10 1.79
CA LEU A 134 18.07 8.33 0.39
C LEU A 134 16.60 7.98 0.09
N PRO A 135 15.95 8.71 -0.84
CA PRO A 135 14.65 8.30 -1.34
C PRO A 135 14.81 7.15 -2.35
N THR A 136 13.96 6.14 -2.25
CA THR A 136 13.95 4.97 -3.17
C THR A 136 13.91 5.32 -4.66
N ASP A 137 13.38 6.49 -5.03
CA ASP A 137 13.36 6.95 -6.44
C ASP A 137 14.72 7.47 -6.94
N SER A 138 15.67 7.78 -6.04
CA SER A 138 17.05 8.17 -6.36
C SER A 138 18.05 7.02 -6.33
N GLU A 139 17.69 5.93 -5.66
CA GLU A 139 18.49 4.70 -5.62
C GLU A 139 18.16 3.89 -6.89
N GLU A 140 19.16 3.65 -7.74
CA GLU A 140 18.95 2.76 -8.88
C GLU A 140 18.63 1.35 -8.38
N SER A 141 17.95 0.52 -9.19
CA SER A 141 17.69 -0.90 -8.86
C SER A 141 18.96 -1.77 -8.93
N GLY A 142 20.12 -1.19 -8.61
CA GLY A 142 21.42 -1.85 -8.53
C GLY A 142 21.53 -2.80 -7.33
N ASP A 143 22.73 -3.34 -7.19
CA ASP A 143 23.21 -4.24 -6.13
C ASP A 143 24.73 -4.01 -6.13
N THR A 144 25.17 -2.91 -5.49
CA THR A 144 26.51 -2.36 -5.67
C THR A 144 27.58 -3.34 -5.18
N ASP A 145 27.33 -3.98 -4.04
CA ASP A 145 28.25 -4.95 -3.44
C ASP A 145 28.06 -6.39 -3.96
N GLY A 146 26.94 -6.66 -4.65
CA GLY A 146 26.65 -7.94 -5.26
C GLY A 146 26.25 -9.04 -4.28
N ASP A 147 25.81 -8.68 -3.07
CA ASP A 147 25.43 -9.62 -2.03
C ASP A 147 24.03 -10.26 -2.24
N GLY A 148 23.29 -9.74 -3.23
CA GLY A 148 21.95 -10.17 -3.61
C GLY A 148 20.81 -9.38 -2.97
N LEU A 149 21.11 -8.32 -2.22
CA LEU A 149 20.18 -7.33 -1.71
C LEU A 149 20.29 -6.04 -2.57
N PRO A 150 19.29 -5.75 -3.41
CA PRO A 150 19.30 -4.50 -4.16
C PRO A 150 19.36 -3.27 -3.23
N ASN A 151 20.09 -2.23 -3.63
CA ASN A 151 20.31 -0.98 -2.88
C ASN A 151 19.04 -0.42 -2.22
N ILE A 152 17.93 -0.39 -2.97
CA ILE A 152 16.59 0.01 -2.47
C ILE A 152 16.02 -0.77 -1.27
N TYR A 153 16.71 -1.82 -0.83
CA TYR A 153 16.41 -2.67 0.32
C TYR A 153 17.64 -2.85 1.24
N ASP A 154 18.75 -2.23 0.88
CA ASP A 154 20.04 -2.27 1.52
C ASP A 154 20.22 -1.00 2.36
N LEU A 155 20.89 -1.08 3.51
CA LEU A 155 21.21 0.12 4.31
C LEU A 155 22.69 0.51 4.24
N ASP A 156 23.47 -0.25 3.48
CA ASP A 156 24.93 -0.27 3.36
C ASP A 156 25.23 -0.77 1.94
N ASP A 157 24.96 0.11 0.98
CA ASP A 157 24.76 -0.21 -0.44
C ASP A 157 25.96 -0.92 -1.09
N ASP A 158 27.17 -0.52 -0.73
CA ASP A 158 28.45 -1.05 -1.21
C ASP A 158 29.09 -2.09 -0.26
N GLY A 159 28.39 -2.39 0.84
CA GLY A 159 28.68 -3.47 1.76
C GLY A 159 29.95 -3.26 2.57
N ASP A 160 30.42 -2.02 2.70
CA ASP A 160 31.69 -1.67 3.31
C ASP A 160 31.61 -1.61 4.85
N ASN A 161 30.46 -1.94 5.45
CA ASN A 161 30.19 -1.78 6.87
C ASN A 161 30.23 -0.32 7.33
N VAL A 162 29.89 0.66 6.49
CA VAL A 162 29.46 2.02 6.83
C VAL A 162 28.01 2.17 6.33
N PRO A 163 27.05 2.55 7.19
CA PRO A 163 25.68 2.62 6.72
C PRO A 163 25.56 3.81 5.78
N THR A 164 24.88 3.69 4.63
CA THR A 164 24.67 4.75 3.65
C THR A 164 24.31 6.09 4.31
N VAL A 165 23.47 6.07 5.35
CA VAL A 165 23.06 7.28 6.11
C VAL A 165 24.22 8.05 6.75
N ARG A 166 25.36 7.41 7.04
CA ARG A 166 26.59 8.01 7.60
C ARG A 166 27.53 8.57 6.53
N GLU A 167 27.29 8.21 5.28
CA GLU A 167 28.03 8.65 4.09
C GLU A 167 27.31 9.80 3.36
N LEU A 168 26.19 10.25 3.90
CA LEU A 168 25.52 11.46 3.44
C LEU A 168 26.00 12.69 4.25
N ASP A 169 26.09 13.84 3.59
CA ASP A 169 26.19 15.16 4.21
C ASP A 169 24.85 15.90 4.03
N ASP A 170 24.07 16.01 5.11
CA ASP A 170 22.72 16.58 5.09
C ASP A 170 21.79 15.97 4.00
N GLY A 171 21.92 14.66 3.75
CA GLY A 171 21.14 13.93 2.75
C GLY A 171 21.66 14.05 1.32
N VAL A 172 22.87 14.57 1.14
CA VAL A 172 23.59 14.61 -0.14
C VAL A 172 24.72 13.57 -0.08
N PRO A 173 24.87 12.69 -1.08
CA PRO A 173 25.99 11.75 -1.12
C PRO A 173 27.35 12.45 -1.01
N ARG A 174 28.22 11.93 -0.14
CA ARG A 174 29.63 12.34 -0.03
C ARG A 174 30.47 11.61 -1.08
N ASP A 175 31.63 12.17 -1.39
CA ASP A 175 32.67 11.64 -2.28
C ASP A 175 34.00 12.08 -1.64
N SER A 176 34.54 11.22 -0.78
CA SER A 176 35.60 11.53 0.19
C SER A 176 36.97 11.59 -0.46
N ASP A 177 37.25 10.75 -1.46
CA ASP A 177 38.50 10.74 -2.21
C ASP A 177 38.47 11.64 -3.47
N GLY A 178 37.29 12.01 -3.94
CA GLY A 178 37.06 12.89 -5.09
C GLY A 178 37.20 12.18 -6.45
N ASP A 179 37.03 10.86 -6.53
CA ASP A 179 37.13 10.11 -7.78
C ASP A 179 35.85 10.16 -8.64
N GLY A 180 34.73 10.60 -8.04
CA GLY A 180 33.43 10.77 -8.66
C GLY A 180 32.46 9.61 -8.45
N ILE A 181 32.83 8.58 -7.67
CA ILE A 181 31.94 7.59 -7.08
C ILE A 181 31.60 8.09 -5.67
N PRO A 182 30.31 8.21 -5.31
CA PRO A 182 29.97 8.59 -3.95
C PRO A 182 30.26 7.48 -2.94
N ASP A 183 30.63 7.84 -1.71
CA ASP A 183 31.04 6.94 -0.60
C ASP A 183 30.11 5.71 -0.46
N HIS A 184 28.79 5.91 -0.31
CA HIS A 184 27.81 4.79 -0.24
C HIS A 184 27.75 3.84 -1.46
N LEU A 185 28.53 4.10 -2.51
CA LEU A 185 28.67 3.25 -3.70
C LEU A 185 30.15 2.89 -3.96
N ASP A 186 31.06 3.20 -3.05
CA ASP A 186 32.51 3.07 -3.16
C ASP A 186 33.12 2.33 -1.94
N PRO A 187 33.51 1.05 -2.08
CA PRO A 187 33.96 0.24 -0.95
C PRO A 187 35.37 0.61 -0.41
N ASP A 188 36.02 1.65 -0.92
CA ASP A 188 37.34 2.19 -0.52
C ASP A 188 37.29 3.74 -0.50
N ASP A 189 36.61 4.28 0.51
CA ASP A 189 36.19 5.69 0.63
C ASP A 189 37.32 6.74 0.54
N ASP A 190 38.56 6.34 0.84
CA ASP A 190 39.73 7.21 0.79
C ASP A 190 40.77 6.79 -0.26
N ASN A 191 40.51 5.68 -0.96
CA ASN A 191 41.26 5.15 -2.09
C ASN A 191 42.74 4.92 -1.77
N ASP A 192 43.01 4.43 -0.56
CA ASP A 192 44.34 4.05 -0.10
C ASP A 192 44.70 2.59 -0.42
N GLY A 193 43.72 1.82 -0.90
CA GLY A 193 43.84 0.46 -1.37
C GLY A 193 43.53 -0.60 -0.32
N VAL A 194 43.03 -0.20 0.86
CA VAL A 194 42.35 -1.07 1.82
C VAL A 194 40.86 -0.75 1.77
N LEU A 195 40.00 -1.78 1.67
CA LEU A 195 38.56 -1.54 1.67
C LEU A 195 38.14 -0.97 3.03
N THR A 196 37.21 -0.01 3.05
CA THR A 196 36.68 0.60 4.28
C THR A 196 36.28 -0.45 5.32
N ARG A 197 35.67 -1.55 4.86
CA ARG A 197 35.28 -2.68 5.70
C ARG A 197 36.44 -3.31 6.46
N ASP A 198 37.59 -3.39 5.83
CA ASP A 198 38.79 -4.01 6.37
C ASP A 198 39.57 -3.06 7.28
N GLU A 199 39.13 -1.81 7.44
CA GLU A 199 39.70 -0.82 8.37
C GLU A 199 39.03 -0.79 9.75
N ASP A 200 38.18 -1.78 10.04
CA ASP A 200 37.60 -2.02 11.36
C ASP A 200 38.59 -2.79 12.27
N LYS A 201 39.23 -2.04 13.17
CA LYS A 201 40.34 -2.48 14.02
C LYS A 201 39.92 -3.42 15.13
N ASP A 202 38.71 -3.27 15.65
CA ASP A 202 38.22 -4.08 16.76
C ASP A 202 37.23 -5.17 16.33
N GLY A 203 36.82 -5.16 15.06
CA GLY A 203 36.01 -6.17 14.41
C GLY A 203 34.55 -6.13 14.83
N ASP A 204 34.05 -4.96 15.23
CA ASP A 204 32.68 -4.73 15.70
C ASP A 204 31.67 -4.44 14.56
N LEU A 205 32.15 -4.31 13.32
CA LEU A 205 31.42 -3.96 12.09
C LEU A 205 30.94 -2.50 12.06
N ASP A 206 31.73 -1.61 12.64
CA ASP A 206 31.54 -0.16 12.60
C ASP A 206 32.89 0.59 12.45
N PRO A 207 33.48 0.65 11.23
CA PRO A 207 34.71 1.40 10.93
C PRO A 207 34.62 2.87 11.32
N THR A 208 33.42 3.44 11.40
CA THR A 208 33.22 4.87 11.68
C THR A 208 33.66 5.30 13.07
N ASN A 209 33.88 4.36 13.98
CA ASN A 209 34.30 4.62 15.34
C ASN A 209 35.82 4.43 15.56
N ASP A 210 36.52 3.90 14.56
CA ASP A 210 37.96 3.68 14.61
C ASP A 210 38.73 4.93 14.18
N VAL A 211 39.52 5.45 15.11
CA VAL A 211 40.23 6.72 14.97
C VAL A 211 41.63 6.60 15.55
N THR A 212 42.64 6.66 14.69
CA THR A 212 44.06 6.70 15.07
C THR A 212 44.53 8.12 15.38
N ASP A 213 44.09 9.11 14.59
CA ASP A 213 44.34 10.55 14.85
C ASP A 213 43.03 11.34 14.91
N SER A 214 42.62 11.69 16.14
CA SER A 214 41.40 12.48 16.39
C SER A 214 41.34 13.85 15.72
N SER A 215 42.46 14.36 15.18
CA SER A 215 42.49 15.61 14.42
C SER A 215 42.19 15.45 12.94
N VAL A 216 42.24 14.21 12.42
CA VAL A 216 41.94 13.87 11.02
C VAL A 216 40.51 13.34 10.90
N GLY A 217 40.10 12.43 11.78
CA GLY A 217 38.78 11.80 11.73
C GLY A 217 38.85 10.28 11.82
N PRO A 218 37.79 9.58 11.41
CA PRO A 218 37.79 8.13 11.22
C PRO A 218 38.94 7.67 10.31
N ASP A 219 39.45 6.47 10.57
CA ASP A 219 40.58 5.91 9.84
C ASP A 219 40.21 5.62 8.37
N TYR A 220 38.99 5.14 8.10
CA TYR A 220 38.49 4.86 6.74
C TYR A 220 38.29 6.06 5.79
N LEU A 221 38.47 7.28 6.32
CA LEU A 221 38.41 8.53 5.54
C LEU A 221 39.78 9.21 5.47
N ASN A 222 40.85 8.46 5.74
CA ASN A 222 42.18 8.96 5.94
C ASN A 222 43.23 8.06 5.28
N ALA A 223 43.50 8.37 4.01
CA ALA A 223 44.43 7.63 3.14
C ALA A 223 45.90 7.51 3.62
N ALA A 224 46.22 8.04 4.80
CA ALA A 224 47.47 7.78 5.49
C ALA A 224 47.41 6.53 6.41
N VAL A 225 46.26 5.86 6.56
CA VAL A 225 45.99 4.80 7.55
C VAL A 225 45.48 3.49 6.91
N ALA A 226 46.18 2.99 5.89
CA ALA A 226 45.93 1.70 5.23
C ALA A 226 46.18 0.41 6.07
N ASN A 227 45.52 0.22 7.22
CA ASN A 227 45.64 -1.00 8.03
C ASN A 227 44.51 -2.00 7.72
N ASP A 228 44.86 -3.15 7.15
CA ASP A 228 43.92 -4.26 6.85
C ASP A 228 43.75 -5.23 8.04
N TYR A 229 42.50 -5.41 8.48
CA TYR A 229 42.07 -6.29 9.58
C TYR A 229 41.24 -7.52 9.13
N ASP A 230 41.10 -7.79 7.81
CA ASP A 230 40.49 -8.99 7.21
C ASP A 230 39.04 -9.27 7.68
N ILE A 231 38.14 -8.31 7.44
CA ILE A 231 36.74 -8.33 7.91
C ILE A 231 35.83 -9.01 6.89
N ASN A 232 35.71 -10.32 7.05
CA ASN A 232 34.94 -11.19 6.16
C ASN A 232 33.46 -11.36 6.57
N ARG A 233 32.76 -10.26 6.84
CA ARG A 233 31.32 -10.30 7.19
C ARG A 233 30.63 -8.94 6.99
N TYR A 234 29.44 -9.00 6.43
CA TYR A 234 28.51 -7.88 6.38
C TYR A 234 27.75 -7.71 7.70
N ARG A 235 27.25 -6.50 7.89
CA ARG A 235 26.33 -6.15 8.96
C ARG A 235 24.92 -6.72 8.71
N VAL A 236 23.97 -6.30 9.54
CA VAL A 236 22.57 -6.71 9.42
C VAL A 236 21.80 -5.57 8.79
N HIS A 237 21.03 -5.89 7.76
CA HIS A 237 20.27 -4.96 6.97
C HIS A 237 18.81 -5.06 7.36
N THR A 238 18.13 -3.93 7.47
CA THR A 238 16.74 -3.85 7.89
C THR A 238 15.98 -2.85 7.04
N TYR A 239 14.85 -3.26 6.48
CA TYR A 239 13.95 -2.40 5.74
C TYR A 239 12.50 -2.68 6.10
N LYS A 240 11.61 -1.73 5.79
CA LYS A 240 10.16 -1.87 5.94
C LYS A 240 9.47 -1.92 4.60
N ILE A 241 8.38 -2.69 4.58
CA ILE A 241 7.44 -2.72 3.47
C ILE A 241 6.13 -2.11 3.97
N TYR A 242 5.81 -0.92 3.48
CA TYR A 242 4.52 -0.27 3.68
C TYR A 242 3.56 -0.68 2.57
N LYS A 243 2.41 -1.24 2.95
CA LYS A 243 1.40 -1.65 1.99
C LYS A 243 0.20 -0.75 2.10
N SER A 244 -0.20 -0.16 0.99
CA SER A 244 -1.40 0.65 0.87
C SER A 244 -2.37 0.04 -0.12
N VAL A 245 -3.65 0.36 0.02
CA VAL A 245 -4.67 -0.13 -0.91
C VAL A 245 -5.56 1.00 -1.39
N ASN A 246 -5.98 0.94 -2.65
CA ASN A 246 -7.01 1.82 -3.20
C ASN A 246 -8.11 0.97 -3.83
N ILE A 247 -9.37 1.30 -3.54
CA ILE A 247 -10.52 0.48 -3.92
C ILE A 247 -11.46 1.31 -4.80
N THR A 248 -11.76 0.80 -5.99
CA THR A 248 -12.73 1.39 -6.91
C THR A 248 -13.77 0.36 -7.32
N LEU A 249 -15.04 0.71 -7.21
CA LEU A 249 -16.15 -0.10 -7.73
C LEU A 249 -16.44 0.34 -9.17
N LYS A 250 -16.70 -0.63 -10.06
CA LYS A 250 -16.98 -0.40 -11.48
C LYS A 250 -18.26 -1.10 -11.90
N ASN A 251 -19.04 -0.43 -12.76
CA ASN A 251 -20.28 -0.96 -13.35
C ASN A 251 -21.22 -1.57 -12.30
N LEU A 252 -21.36 -0.88 -11.17
CA LEU A 252 -22.11 -1.36 -10.02
C LEU A 252 -23.61 -1.25 -10.31
N VAL A 253 -24.33 -2.34 -10.07
CA VAL A 253 -25.80 -2.38 -10.12
C VAL A 253 -26.31 -2.82 -8.76
N LEU A 254 -26.94 -1.91 -8.03
CA LEU A 254 -27.51 -2.10 -6.70
C LEU A 254 -29.02 -2.32 -6.81
N VAL A 255 -29.55 -3.38 -6.21
CA VAL A 255 -30.98 -3.73 -6.32
C VAL A 255 -31.66 -3.84 -4.96
N LYS A 256 -32.93 -3.45 -4.92
CA LYS A 256 -33.85 -3.62 -3.79
C LYS A 256 -35.27 -3.87 -4.34
N GLY A 257 -35.66 -5.14 -4.40
CA GLY A 257 -36.91 -5.51 -5.06
C GLY A 257 -36.85 -5.21 -6.55
N GLU A 258 -37.72 -4.34 -7.04
CA GLU A 258 -37.76 -3.89 -8.44
C GLU A 258 -36.97 -2.60 -8.67
N GLU A 259 -36.49 -1.94 -7.60
CA GLU A 259 -35.69 -0.73 -7.68
C GLU A 259 -34.22 -1.07 -8.01
N GLU A 260 -33.64 -0.33 -8.95
CA GLU A 260 -32.25 -0.47 -9.38
C GLU A 260 -31.53 0.89 -9.32
N ILE A 261 -30.30 0.87 -8.85
CA ILE A 261 -29.38 2.00 -8.88
C ILE A 261 -28.11 1.57 -9.60
N THR A 262 -27.74 2.29 -10.66
CA THR A 262 -26.55 2.00 -11.47
C THR A 262 -25.48 3.06 -11.27
N GLN A 263 -24.22 2.64 -11.16
CA GLN A 263 -23.06 3.51 -11.01
C GLN A 263 -21.89 2.99 -11.82
N GLU A 264 -21.40 3.78 -12.78
CA GLU A 264 -20.28 3.37 -13.63
C GLU A 264 -18.99 3.25 -12.83
N THR A 265 -18.72 4.19 -11.93
CA THR A 265 -17.54 4.20 -11.07
C THR A 265 -17.87 4.82 -9.72
N ILE A 266 -17.49 4.14 -8.63
CA ILE A 266 -17.45 4.72 -7.29
C ILE A 266 -16.04 4.53 -6.74
N ASN A 267 -15.38 5.63 -6.37
CA ASN A 267 -14.13 5.57 -5.63
C ASN A 267 -14.43 5.34 -4.14
N MET A 268 -14.09 4.16 -3.61
CA MET A 268 -14.22 3.92 -2.17
C MET A 268 -13.11 4.64 -1.39
N GLY A 269 -11.96 4.90 -2.02
CA GLY A 269 -10.82 5.59 -1.44
C GLY A 269 -9.64 4.66 -1.18
N ALA A 270 -8.62 5.22 -0.51
CA ALA A 270 -7.41 4.52 -0.14
C ALA A 270 -7.31 4.30 1.37
N ILE A 271 -6.56 3.26 1.76
CA ILE A 271 -6.10 3.03 3.12
C ILE A 271 -4.59 2.93 3.05
N GLU A 272 -3.91 3.92 3.60
CA GLU A 272 -2.47 3.96 3.68
C GLU A 272 -1.95 3.03 4.78
N ASN A 273 -0.82 2.36 4.54
CA ASN A 273 -0.11 1.57 5.54
C ASN A 273 -0.99 0.50 6.22
N VAL A 274 -1.91 -0.12 5.47
CA VAL A 274 -2.84 -1.14 5.97
C VAL A 274 -2.11 -2.37 6.52
N GLU A 275 -0.89 -2.63 6.05
CA GLU A 275 0.03 -3.59 6.63
C GLU A 275 1.46 -3.05 6.50
N ILE A 276 2.20 -3.06 7.62
CA ILE A 276 3.63 -2.75 7.66
C ILE A 276 4.37 -4.03 8.00
N LYS A 277 5.43 -4.35 7.25
CA LYS A 277 6.30 -5.51 7.50
C LYS A 277 7.73 -5.08 7.69
N ASP A 278 8.30 -5.41 8.84
CA ASP A 278 9.74 -5.33 9.06
C ASP A 278 10.44 -6.53 8.41
N LYS A 279 11.57 -6.25 7.78
CA LYS A 279 12.47 -7.24 7.20
C LYS A 279 13.85 -7.05 7.80
N THR A 280 14.50 -8.17 8.03
CA THR A 280 15.87 -8.23 8.53
C THR A 280 16.57 -9.32 7.77
N ILE A 281 17.69 -8.96 7.15
CA ILE A 281 18.52 -9.87 6.37
C ILE A 281 19.98 -9.64 6.75
N ARG A 282 20.75 -10.72 6.75
CA ARG A 282 22.21 -10.64 6.78
C ARG A 282 22.68 -11.37 5.52
N PRO A 283 23.23 -10.64 4.54
CA PRO A 283 23.82 -11.22 3.34
C PRO A 283 24.91 -12.24 3.68
N GLU A 284 25.10 -13.24 2.81
CA GLU A 284 26.16 -14.24 2.98
C GLU A 284 27.46 -13.67 2.41
N PHE A 285 28.49 -13.55 3.24
CA PHE A 285 29.81 -13.14 2.77
C PHE A 285 30.42 -14.23 1.90
N LEU A 286 30.66 -13.92 0.63
CA LEU A 286 31.30 -14.83 -0.32
C LEU A 286 32.80 -14.48 -0.44
N PRO A 287 33.71 -15.38 -0.02
CA PRO A 287 35.16 -15.14 -0.06
C PRO A 287 35.78 -15.31 -1.45
#